data_AF-A0A8D9L2X6-F1
#
_entry.id   AF-A0A8D9L2X6-F1
#
_cell.length_a   1.000
_cell.length_b   1.000
_cell.length_c   1.000
_cell.angle_alpha   90.00
_cell.angle_beta   90.00
_cell.angle_gamma   90.00
#
_symmetry.space_group_name_H-M   'P 1'
#
loop_
_entity.id
_entity.type
_entity.pdbx_description
1 polymer ?
#
loop_
_entity_poly.entity_id
_entity_poly.type
_entity_poly.pdbx_seq_one_letter_code
_entity_poly.pdbx_strand_id
1 'polypeptide(L)' 'MRNEESKLQQSCITWFRLQYPRLAKLLFAVPNGSRRDVVTGAILKREGVVAGVADLIPKKCYASLCIEIKYGKNG' A
#
# COMPACT_ATOMS: atom_id res chain seq x y z
N MET A 1 5.25 -15.55 14.32
CA MET A 1 5.36 -14.07 14.28
C MET A 1 4.91 -13.46 12.96
N ARG A 2 5.39 -13.91 11.78
CA ARG A 2 5.06 -13.31 10.46
C ARG A 2 3.57 -13.30 10.02
N ASN A 3 2.69 -14.05 10.67
CA ASN A 3 1.28 -14.21 10.25
C ASN A 3 0.30 -13.33 11.05
N GLU A 4 0.54 -13.10 12.35
CA GLU A 4 -0.40 -12.32 13.17
C GLU A 4 -0.36 -10.82 12.84
N GLU A 5 0.83 -10.28 12.55
CA GLU A 5 0.98 -8.90 12.06
C GLU A 5 0.26 -8.71 10.71
N SER A 6 0.46 -9.65 9.77
CA SER A 6 -0.23 -9.65 8.48
C SER A 6 -1.75 -9.71 8.63
N LYS A 7 -2.27 -10.60 9.49
CA LYS A 7 -3.71 -10.70 9.78
C LYS A 7 -4.24 -9.41 10.39
N LEU A 8 -3.54 -8.83 11.35
CA LEU A 8 -3.95 -7.57 11.97
C LEU A 8 -4.00 -6.44 10.94
N GLN A 9 -2.96 -6.31 10.10
CA GLN A 9 -2.91 -5.31 9.04
C GLN A 9 -4.07 -5.50 8.05
N GLN A 10 -4.35 -6.73 7.63
CA GLN A 10 -5.50 -7.06 6.76
C GLN A 10 -6.83 -6.66 7.41
N SER A 11 -7.00 -6.93 8.70
CA SER A 11 -8.20 -6.53 9.46
C SER A 11 -8.33 -5.00 9.56
N CYS A 12 -7.25 -4.28 9.83
CA CYS A 12 -7.23 -2.82 9.86
C CYS A 12 -7.61 -2.20 8.51
N ILE A 13 -7.03 -2.71 7.41
CA ILE A 13 -7.35 -2.27 6.05
C ILE A 13 -8.81 -2.54 5.71
N THR A 14 -9.30 -3.73 6.05
CA THR A 14 -10.69 -4.13 5.79
C THR A 14 -11.65 -3.23 6.55
N TRP A 15 -11.45 -3.04 7.86
CA TRP A 15 -12.26 -2.15 8.68
C TRP A 15 -12.26 -0.71 8.14
N PHE A 16 -11.09 -0.15 7.83
CA PHE A 16 -10.99 1.25 7.36
C PHE A 16 -11.76 1.46 6.05
N ARG A 17 -11.65 0.52 5.10
CA ARG A 17 -12.38 0.58 3.82
C ARG A 17 -13.89 0.49 4.01
N LEU A 18 -14.36 -0.30 4.98
CA LEU A 18 -15.78 -0.41 5.32
C LEU A 18 -16.30 0.83 6.04
N GLN A 19 -15.54 1.39 6.98
CA GLN A 19 -15.95 2.58 7.75
C GLN A 19 -15.86 3.87 6.94
N TYR A 20 -14.84 4.01 6.09
CA TYR A 20 -14.56 5.24 5.34
C TYR A 20 -14.44 4.96 3.83
N PRO A 21 -15.52 4.51 3.16
CA PRO A 21 -15.46 4.09 1.75
C PRO A 21 -14.98 5.20 0.81
N ARG A 22 -15.30 6.47 1.11
CA ARG A 22 -14.81 7.64 0.34
C ARG A 22 -13.31 7.88 0.47
N LEU A 23 -12.67 7.39 1.54
CA LEU A 23 -11.25 7.55 1.82
C LEU A 23 -10.48 6.24 1.62
N ALA A 24 -11.13 5.17 1.16
CA ALA A 24 -10.61 3.81 1.12
C ALA A 24 -9.23 3.64 0.43
N LYS A 25 -8.90 4.55 -0.51
CA LYS A 25 -7.63 4.55 -1.24
C LYS A 25 -6.51 5.35 -0.58
N LEU A 26 -6.80 6.13 0.47
CA LEU A 26 -5.82 6.96 1.17
C LEU A 26 -5.01 6.17 2.21
N LEU A 27 -5.54 5.04 2.68
CA LEU A 27 -4.81 4.09 3.53
C LEU A 27 -4.36 2.91 2.67
N PHE A 28 -3.06 2.83 2.42
CA PHE A 28 -2.42 1.77 1.65
C PHE A 28 -1.09 1.35 2.28
N ALA A 29 -0.67 0.12 1.99
CA ALA A 29 0.62 -0.39 2.41
C ALA A 29 1.69 -0.09 1.35
N VAL A 30 2.86 0.36 1.81
CA VAL A 30 4.06 0.49 0.99
C VAL A 30 4.88 -0.80 1.16
N PRO A 31 5.03 -1.63 0.12
CA PRO A 31 5.72 -2.91 0.26
C PRO A 31 7.24 -2.71 0.37
N ASN A 32 7.79 -2.92 1.58
CA ASN A 32 9.24 -2.87 1.83
C ASN A 32 9.92 -4.24 1.59
N GLY A 33 9.63 -4.91 0.47
CA GLY A 33 10.13 -6.27 0.20
C GLY A 33 10.39 -6.54 -1.28
N SER A 34 11.56 -7.11 -1.58
CA SER A 34 12.06 -7.37 -2.95
C SER A 34 11.53 -8.66 -3.59
N ARG A 35 10.80 -9.51 -2.84
CA ARG A 35 10.36 -10.83 -3.30
C ARG A 35 8.98 -10.74 -3.95
N ARG A 36 8.89 -11.07 -5.25
CA ARG A 36 7.69 -10.90 -6.09
C ARG A 36 7.11 -12.22 -6.61
N ASP A 37 7.09 -13.26 -5.78
CA ASP A 37 6.36 -14.49 -6.15
C ASP A 37 4.84 -14.28 -6.06
N VAL A 38 4.08 -15.09 -6.79
CA VAL A 38 2.61 -14.95 -6.93
C VAL A 38 1.90 -14.98 -5.57
N VAL A 39 2.41 -15.80 -4.64
CA VAL A 39 1.87 -15.95 -3.29
C VAL A 39 2.09 -14.67 -2.47
N THR A 40 3.30 -14.12 -2.50
CA THR A 40 3.64 -12.86 -1.82
C THR A 40 2.83 -11.71 -2.39
N GLY A 41 2.64 -11.65 -3.71
CA GLY A 41 1.79 -10.63 -4.36
C GLY A 41 0.33 -10.67 -3.90
N ALA A 42 -0.24 -11.86 -3.68
CA ALA A 42 -1.60 -12.00 -3.17
C ALA A 42 -1.72 -11.54 -1.70
N ILE A 43 -0.71 -11.85 -0.87
CA ILE A 43 -0.64 -11.41 0.53
C ILE A 43 -0.55 -9.88 0.60
N LEU A 44 0.38 -9.28 -0.17
CA LEU A 44 0.57 -7.83 -0.24
C LEU A 44 -0.72 -7.08 -0.64
N LYS A 45 -1.49 -7.61 -1.60
CA LYS A 45 -2.79 -7.04 -1.97
C LYS A 45 -3.79 -7.05 -0.80
N ARG A 46 -3.84 -8.14 -0.03
CA ARG A 46 -4.72 -8.23 1.15
C ARG A 46 -4.25 -7.27 2.26
N GLU A 47 -2.95 -7.14 2.43
CA GLU A 47 -2.31 -6.20 3.37
C GLU A 47 -2.47 -4.73 2.98
N GLY A 48 -3.10 -4.44 1.84
CA GLY A 48 -3.46 -3.09 1.44
C GLY A 48 -2.52 -2.44 0.44
N VAL A 49 -1.64 -3.19 -0.23
CA VAL A 49 -0.91 -2.66 -1.39
C VAL A 49 -1.90 -2.33 -2.50
N VAL A 50 -1.83 -1.10 -3.01
CA VAL A 50 -2.70 -0.57 -4.06
C VAL A 50 -1.85 -0.27 -5.30
N ALA A 51 -2.32 -0.68 -6.48
CA ALA A 51 -1.67 -0.33 -7.74
C ALA A 51 -1.87 1.17 -8.05
N GLY A 52 -0.81 1.83 -8.55
CA GLY A 52 -0.84 3.27 -8.87
C GLY A 52 -0.57 4.20 -7.68
N VAL A 53 0.02 3.67 -6.60
CA VAL A 53 0.62 4.49 -5.54
C VAL A 53 1.94 5.06 -6.07
N ALA A 54 2.22 6.33 -5.73
CA ALA A 54 3.43 7.02 -6.13
C ALA A 54 4.73 6.31 -5.68
N ASP A 55 5.77 6.39 -6.51
CA ASP A 55 7.07 5.76 -6.26
C ASP A 55 7.75 6.23 -4.96
N LEU A 56 7.65 7.52 -4.62
CA LEU A 56 8.24 8.09 -3.41
C LEU A 56 7.22 8.86 -2.57
N ILE A 57 7.31 8.69 -1.24
CA ILE A 57 6.47 9.41 -0.27
C ILE A 57 7.35 10.04 0.82
N PRO A 58 7.94 11.22 0.59
CA PRO A 58 8.69 11.92 1.63
C PRO A 58 7.74 12.45 2.72
N LYS A 59 8.17 12.36 3.98
CA LYS A 59 7.40 12.77 5.15
C LYS A 59 8.08 13.94 5.86
N LYS A 60 7.44 15.12 5.86
CA LYS A 60 7.75 16.22 6.79
C LYS A 60 6.44 16.83 7.29
N CYS A 61 6.11 16.55 8.55
CA CYS A 61 5.12 17.26 9.37
C CYS A 61 3.64 17.33 8.87
N TYR A 62 3.11 16.24 8.29
CA TYR A 62 1.68 16.04 7.98
C TYR A 62 1.14 16.72 6.71
N ALA A 63 1.50 16.13 5.58
CA ALA A 63 0.66 15.75 4.44
C ALA A 63 1.53 14.77 3.63
N SER A 64 0.99 13.66 3.12
CA SER A 64 1.78 12.77 2.26
C SER A 64 2.07 13.49 0.94
N LEU A 65 3.33 13.83 0.65
CA LEU A 65 3.73 14.21 -0.69
C LEU A 65 3.92 12.92 -1.48
N CYS A 66 3.18 12.76 -2.57
CA CYS A 66 3.27 11.60 -3.45
C CYS A 66 4.03 12.02 -4.72
N ILE A 67 5.17 11.39 -5.00
CA ILE A 67 6.02 11.69 -6.17
C ILE A 67 6.08 10.45 -7.06
N GLU A 68 5.50 10.56 -8.25
CA GLU A 68 5.64 9.58 -9.33
C GLU A 68 6.90 9.91 -10.14
N ILE A 69 7.83 8.96 -10.25
CA ILE A 69 9.02 9.11 -11.08
C ILE A 69 8.72 8.58 -12.47
N LYS A 70 9.05 9.38 -13.49
CA LYS A 70 9.00 8.95 -14.88
C LYS A 70 10.33 9.21 -15.57
N TYR A 71 10.78 8.26 -16.38
CA TYR A 71 11.98 8.39 -17.21
C TYR A 71 11.72 7.83 -18.61
N GLY A 72 12.04 8.61 -19.65
CA GLY A 72 11.81 8.23 -21.05
C GLY A 72 10.36 8.40 -21.53
N LYS A 73 9.99 7.72 -22.63
CA LYS A 73 8.60 7.68 -23.13
C LYS A 73 7.81 6.62 -22.37
N ASN A 74 6.71 7.05 -21.79
CA ASN A 74 5.72 6.15 -21.18
C ASN A 74 4.64 5.90 -22.24
N GLY A 75 4.52 4.65 -22.69
CA GLY A 75 3.41 4.20 -23.51
C GLY A 75 2.15 3.95 -22.68
#